data_AF-A0A973BG81-F1
#
_entry.id   AF-A0A973BG81-F1
#
_cell.length_a   1.000
_cell.length_b   1.000
_cell.length_c   1.000
_cell.angle_alpha   90.00
_cell.angle_beta   90.00
_cell.angle_gamma   90.00
#
_symmetry.space_group_name_H-M   'P 1'
#
loop_
_entity.id
_entity.type
_entity.pdbx_description
1 polymer ?
#
loop_
_entity_poly.entity_id
_entity_poly.type
_entity_poly.pdbx_seq_one_letter_code
_entity_poly.pdbx_strand_id
1 'polypeptide(L)'
;MSDAIASQSALDPDRPWITDAEQLPSKMNWFDTFFNPTGKTPTLHFTRAWTVLFMAQLISVFFIGWLLTGIISIAGADTAALEVGEGYFIALVFVITTVMSYIIHVRRLNHAGRSPLWAIIVLIPVLVALGQFTGTLIQKSAEYDELYSARAEFLEDPAAWRANRLVEQREAQEKAAEERAKAREEAPEVPEMCKAANANSGGGNGNRGGGGRGDFGNRGPNAEQPLDTKEKFILRPAAAGVVQPIMMLSLPIMIWTLLWVARAPLQGAQYPKRGIAKILTTPTGRISRLQYIAGLVTILILGGVIFMIQGIVASIAPPAAALVLLALVPLLWFGFSITAKRLHDLGKSAFFMAWPWIFSAGVAVFTALIVFLNMQAFMFAQTCGGEMPIAVLAAFILLGITVVCGHLGMLFMLCTAGPDMRDNNHGPAPIPGKTGAQYPEGYQPESADGGMFAS
;
A
#
# COMPACT_ATOMS: atom_id res chain seq x y z
N MET A 1 16.53 38.27 -28.01
CA MET A 1 15.26 38.14 -27.24
C MET A 1 15.48 37.51 -25.84
N SER A 2 16.66 37.68 -25.24
CA SER A 2 17.06 37.06 -23.97
C SER A 2 16.90 37.98 -22.75
N ASP A 3 16.64 39.28 -22.96
CA ASP A 3 16.66 40.28 -21.89
C ASP A 3 15.26 40.62 -21.33
N ALA A 4 14.20 39.97 -21.84
CA ALA A 4 12.82 40.19 -21.38
C ALA A 4 12.42 39.31 -20.17
N ILE A 5 13.34 38.52 -19.60
CA ILE A 5 13.17 37.86 -18.29
C ILE A 5 13.65 38.80 -17.16
N ALA A 6 13.80 40.10 -17.45
CA ALA A 6 14.05 41.13 -16.47
C ALA A 6 12.92 41.19 -15.42
N SER A 7 13.25 40.78 -14.20
CA SER A 7 12.55 41.05 -12.95
C SER A 7 11.01 40.89 -13.00
N GLN A 8 10.50 39.67 -13.09
CA GLN A 8 9.20 39.42 -12.46
C GLN A 8 9.38 39.62 -10.95
N SER A 9 9.02 40.81 -10.46
CA SER A 9 8.98 41.11 -9.04
C SER A 9 8.13 40.04 -8.36
N ALA A 10 8.70 39.37 -7.37
CA ALA A 10 7.98 38.38 -6.56
C ALA A 10 6.65 39.00 -6.10
N LEU A 11 5.53 38.39 -6.47
CA LEU A 11 4.19 38.89 -6.09
C LEU A 11 3.94 38.72 -4.59
N ASP A 12 4.63 37.77 -3.97
CA ASP A 12 4.64 37.53 -2.54
C ASP A 12 6.10 37.62 -2.05
N PRO A 13 6.47 38.68 -1.28
CA PRO A 13 7.81 38.86 -0.75
C PRO A 13 8.29 37.67 0.09
N ASP A 14 7.38 37.02 0.82
CA ASP A 14 7.70 35.87 1.67
C ASP A 14 7.85 34.58 0.87
N ARG A 15 7.37 34.56 -0.38
CA ARG A 15 7.32 33.38 -1.26
C ARG A 15 7.77 33.75 -2.67
N PRO A 16 9.07 34.04 -2.89
CA PRO A 16 9.57 34.57 -4.15
C PRO A 16 9.40 33.64 -5.36
N TRP A 17 9.07 32.36 -5.14
CA TRP A 17 8.74 31.41 -6.21
C TRP A 17 7.32 31.57 -6.77
N ILE A 18 6.46 32.40 -6.16
CA ILE A 18 5.12 32.71 -6.66
C ILE A 18 5.23 33.87 -7.64
N THR A 19 5.26 33.54 -8.92
CA THR A 19 5.38 34.52 -10.00
C THR A 19 4.06 34.87 -10.66
N ASP A 20 2.99 34.12 -10.36
CA ASP A 20 1.67 34.26 -10.98
C ASP A 20 0.61 34.65 -9.92
N ALA A 21 -0.19 35.67 -10.23
CA ALA A 21 -1.22 36.21 -9.36
C ALA A 21 -2.33 35.18 -9.06
N GLU A 22 -2.59 34.25 -9.99
CA GLU A 22 -3.55 33.17 -9.77
C GLU A 22 -3.09 32.19 -8.69
N GLN A 23 -1.77 32.06 -8.48
CA GLN A 23 -1.20 31.17 -7.47
C GLN A 23 -1.20 31.76 -6.06
N LEU A 24 -1.57 33.03 -5.90
CA LEU A 24 -1.54 33.68 -4.59
C LEU A 24 -2.46 32.95 -3.59
N PRO A 25 -1.95 32.61 -2.39
CA PRO A 25 -2.72 31.99 -1.30
C PRO A 25 -4.03 32.71 -0.97
N SER A 26 -4.00 34.04 -0.96
CA SER A 26 -5.12 34.91 -0.59
C SER A 26 -6.25 34.92 -1.63
N LYS A 27 -5.98 34.49 -2.86
CA LYS A 27 -6.96 34.42 -3.96
C LYS A 27 -7.68 33.07 -4.02
N MET A 28 -7.30 32.10 -3.19
CA MET A 28 -7.89 30.76 -3.21
C MET A 28 -9.29 30.76 -2.58
N ASN A 29 -10.31 30.47 -3.38
CA ASN A 29 -11.66 30.20 -2.88
C ASN A 29 -11.82 28.69 -2.63
N TRP A 30 -11.83 28.28 -1.36
CA TRP A 30 -11.94 26.88 -0.95
C TRP A 30 -13.22 26.21 -1.42
N PHE A 31 -14.35 26.92 -1.31
CA PHE A 31 -15.65 26.37 -1.68
C PHE A 31 -15.72 26.13 -3.19
N ASP A 32 -15.31 27.11 -3.99
CA ASP A 32 -15.23 26.94 -5.45
C ASP A 32 -14.26 25.81 -5.82
N THR A 33 -13.10 25.74 -5.16
CA THR A 33 -12.10 24.69 -5.42
C THR A 33 -12.65 23.29 -5.15
N PHE A 34 -13.37 23.07 -4.06
CA PHE A 34 -13.88 21.75 -3.68
C PHE A 34 -15.20 21.35 -4.34
N PHE A 35 -16.05 22.30 -4.73
CA PHE A 35 -17.42 22.01 -5.14
C PHE A 35 -17.78 22.39 -6.57
N ASN A 36 -16.95 23.17 -7.27
CA ASN A 36 -17.23 23.54 -8.67
C ASN A 36 -16.32 22.78 -9.65
N PRO A 37 -16.83 21.74 -10.34
CA PRO A 37 -16.03 20.93 -11.27
C PRO A 37 -15.69 21.64 -12.58
N THR A 38 -16.38 22.72 -12.93
CA THR A 38 -16.19 23.41 -14.23
C THR A 38 -15.02 24.39 -14.22
N GLY A 39 -14.51 24.73 -13.04
CA GLY A 39 -13.45 25.71 -12.89
C GLY A 39 -12.06 25.21 -13.26
N LYS A 40 -11.08 26.09 -13.04
CA LYS A 40 -9.65 25.81 -13.18
C LYS A 40 -8.98 26.00 -11.83
N THR A 41 -7.98 25.18 -11.53
CA THR A 41 -7.21 25.31 -10.29
C THR A 41 -5.71 25.30 -10.59
N PRO A 42 -4.98 26.37 -10.20
CA PRO A 42 -3.54 26.41 -10.36
C PRO A 42 -2.85 25.42 -9.42
N THR A 43 -1.58 25.11 -9.70
CA THR A 43 -0.85 24.03 -9.03
C THR A 43 -0.86 24.17 -7.51
N LEU A 44 -0.63 25.39 -7.01
CA LEU A 44 -0.49 25.64 -5.58
C LEU A 44 -1.82 25.49 -4.83
N HIS A 45 -2.93 25.94 -5.42
CA HIS A 45 -4.26 25.77 -4.83
C HIS A 45 -4.67 24.30 -4.84
N PHE A 46 -4.36 23.59 -5.94
CA PHE A 46 -4.62 22.15 -6.05
C PHE A 46 -3.88 21.36 -4.97
N THR A 47 -2.57 21.57 -4.79
CA THR A 47 -1.80 20.81 -3.80
C THR A 47 -2.26 21.11 -2.37
N ARG A 48 -2.65 22.35 -2.06
CA ARG A 48 -3.24 22.69 -0.75
C ARG A 48 -4.57 22.00 -0.51
N ALA A 49 -5.50 22.09 -1.47
CA ALA A 49 -6.79 21.43 -1.40
C ALA A 49 -6.64 19.93 -1.23
N TRP A 50 -5.79 19.31 -2.05
CA TRP A 50 -5.48 17.90 -1.98
C TRP A 50 -4.89 17.49 -0.61
N THR A 51 -3.94 18.25 -0.07
CA THR A 51 -3.34 17.97 1.24
C THR A 51 -4.38 18.01 2.36
N VAL A 52 -5.34 18.93 2.34
CA VAL A 52 -6.42 18.98 3.34
C VAL A 52 -7.26 17.71 3.29
N LEU A 53 -7.67 17.27 2.09
CA LEU A 53 -8.44 16.04 1.92
C LEU A 53 -7.66 14.81 2.37
N PHE A 54 -6.38 14.73 2.01
CA PHE A 54 -5.49 13.65 2.42
C PHE A 54 -5.31 13.60 3.94
N MET A 55 -5.09 14.75 4.59
CA MET A 55 -4.95 14.81 6.05
C MET A 55 -6.27 14.44 6.75
N ALA A 56 -7.42 14.83 6.21
CA ALA A 56 -8.71 14.40 6.74
C ALA A 56 -8.88 12.87 6.69
N GLN A 57 -8.49 12.24 5.58
CA GLN A 57 -8.48 10.78 5.46
C GLN A 57 -7.50 10.13 6.45
N LEU A 58 -6.26 10.65 6.53
CA LEU A 58 -5.22 10.12 7.41
C LEU A 58 -5.63 10.21 8.89
N ILE A 59 -6.16 11.35 9.32
CA ILE A 59 -6.65 11.54 10.69
C ILE A 59 -7.82 10.57 10.97
N SER A 60 -8.73 10.38 10.04
CA SER A 60 -9.87 9.48 10.23
C SER A 60 -9.42 8.02 10.40
N VAL A 61 -8.45 7.57 9.60
CA VAL A 61 -7.94 6.19 9.69
C VAL A 61 -7.03 6.00 10.90
N PHE A 62 -5.99 6.81 11.03
CA PHE A 62 -4.94 6.58 12.04
C PHE A 62 -5.34 7.06 13.42
N PHE A 63 -5.95 8.24 13.52
CA PHE A 63 -6.27 8.85 14.81
C PHE A 63 -7.59 8.34 15.36
N ILE A 64 -8.65 8.46 14.57
CA ILE A 64 -9.98 8.02 15.02
C ILE A 64 -10.06 6.50 14.98
N GLY A 65 -9.51 5.87 13.94
CA GLY A 65 -9.60 4.44 13.86
C GLY A 65 -8.60 3.69 14.74
N TRP A 66 -7.34 3.69 14.31
CA TRP A 66 -6.35 2.83 14.93
C TRP A 66 -5.96 3.26 16.35
N LEU A 67 -5.73 4.56 16.58
CA LEU A 67 -5.23 5.06 17.86
C LEU A 67 -6.32 5.07 18.95
N LEU A 68 -7.49 5.65 18.67
CA LEU A 68 -8.56 5.78 19.67
C LEU A 68 -9.09 4.41 20.09
N THR A 69 -9.47 3.57 19.12
CA THR A 69 -9.99 2.21 19.38
C THR A 69 -8.92 1.33 20.03
N GLY A 70 -7.65 1.47 19.62
CA GLY A 70 -6.53 0.79 20.25
C GLY A 70 -6.33 1.16 21.73
N ILE A 71 -6.37 2.45 22.07
CA ILE A 71 -6.23 2.92 23.47
C ILE A 71 -7.39 2.40 24.33
N ILE A 72 -8.63 2.45 23.83
CA ILE A 72 -9.82 2.00 24.55
C ILE A 72 -9.79 0.48 24.75
N SER A 73 -9.39 -0.27 23.72
CA SER A 73 -9.23 -1.72 23.78
C SER A 73 -8.15 -2.13 24.80
N ILE A 74 -6.99 -1.46 24.81
CA ILE A 74 -5.92 -1.68 25.80
C ILE A 74 -6.39 -1.36 27.23
N ALA A 75 -7.31 -0.39 27.39
CA ALA A 75 -7.94 -0.08 28.67
C ALA A 75 -8.96 -1.13 29.14
N GLY A 76 -9.20 -2.19 28.35
CA GLY A 76 -10.09 -3.30 28.70
C GLY A 76 -11.58 -3.01 28.48
N ALA A 77 -11.91 -1.93 27.75
CA ALA A 77 -13.29 -1.61 27.43
C ALA A 77 -13.77 -2.37 26.18
N ASP A 78 -15.06 -2.71 26.14
CA ASP A 78 -15.71 -3.30 24.97
C ASP A 78 -15.82 -2.26 23.85
N THR A 79 -15.05 -2.46 22.78
CA THR A 79 -14.99 -1.57 21.60
C THR A 79 -15.97 -1.95 20.51
N ALA A 80 -16.79 -2.99 20.66
CA ALA A 80 -17.59 -3.53 19.57
C ALA A 80 -18.55 -2.50 18.93
N ALA A 81 -19.12 -1.58 19.72
CA ALA A 81 -19.95 -0.49 19.19
C ALA A 81 -19.13 0.63 18.54
N LEU A 82 -17.95 0.92 19.10
CA LEU A 82 -17.03 1.94 18.58
C LEU A 82 -16.45 1.52 17.24
N GLU A 83 -16.02 0.27 17.08
CA GLU A 83 -15.47 -0.27 15.83
C GLU A 83 -16.46 -0.13 14.66
N VAL A 84 -17.74 -0.33 14.93
CA VAL A 84 -18.79 -0.20 13.92
C VAL A 84 -19.05 1.26 13.56
N GLY A 85 -19.20 2.12 14.57
CA GLY A 85 -19.38 3.56 14.37
C GLY A 85 -18.18 4.19 13.65
N GLU A 86 -16.97 3.77 14.01
CA GLU A 86 -15.71 4.14 13.38
C GLU A 86 -15.69 3.72 11.91
N GLY A 87 -16.03 2.47 11.60
CA GLY A 87 -16.07 1.99 10.22
C GLY A 87 -16.98 2.82 9.32
N TYR A 88 -18.19 3.17 9.81
CA TYR A 88 -19.11 4.05 9.08
C TYR A 88 -18.58 5.48 8.94
N PHE A 89 -18.00 6.03 10.00
CA PHE A 89 -17.41 7.37 9.98
C PHE A 89 -16.27 7.45 8.95
N ILE A 90 -15.35 6.48 8.98
CA ILE A 90 -14.23 6.40 8.02
C ILE A 90 -14.78 6.30 6.61
N ALA A 91 -15.73 5.39 6.34
CA ALA A 91 -16.34 5.24 5.03
C ALA A 91 -16.96 6.55 4.52
N LEU A 92 -17.71 7.26 5.38
CA LEU A 92 -18.33 8.55 5.06
C LEU A 92 -17.27 9.61 4.71
N VAL A 93 -16.23 9.76 5.53
CA VAL A 93 -15.13 10.70 5.25
C VAL A 93 -14.47 10.37 3.93
N PHE A 94 -14.21 9.09 3.65
CA PHE A 94 -13.62 8.68 2.37
C PHE A 94 -14.50 8.99 1.17
N VAL A 95 -15.81 8.75 1.25
CA VAL A 95 -16.74 9.09 0.15
C VAL A 95 -16.72 10.58 -0.11
N ILE A 96 -16.89 11.41 0.92
CA ILE A 96 -16.91 12.88 0.79
C ILE A 96 -15.58 13.40 0.23
N THR A 97 -14.47 12.99 0.83
CA THR A 97 -13.13 13.45 0.42
C THR A 97 -12.75 12.94 -0.97
N THR A 98 -13.20 11.75 -1.38
CA THR A 98 -12.96 11.21 -2.72
C THR A 98 -13.72 12.00 -3.79
N VAL A 99 -14.97 12.38 -3.52
CA VAL A 99 -15.76 13.24 -4.42
C VAL A 99 -15.11 14.62 -4.57
N MET A 100 -14.73 15.25 -3.46
CA MET A 100 -13.99 16.53 -3.48
C MET A 100 -12.64 16.38 -4.20
N SER A 101 -11.94 15.26 -3.98
CA SER A 101 -10.67 14.97 -4.64
C SER A 101 -10.88 14.85 -6.16
N TYR A 102 -11.92 14.16 -6.62
CA TYR A 102 -12.29 14.12 -8.03
C TYR A 102 -12.51 15.52 -8.62
N ILE A 103 -13.25 16.40 -7.93
CA ILE A 103 -13.51 17.78 -8.38
C ILE A 103 -12.20 18.56 -8.54
N ILE A 104 -11.31 18.57 -7.54
CA ILE A 104 -10.04 19.30 -7.64
C ILE A 104 -9.13 18.75 -8.75
N HIS A 105 -9.21 17.44 -9.02
CA HIS A 105 -8.48 16.80 -10.11
C HIS A 105 -8.99 17.23 -11.48
N VAL A 106 -10.32 17.25 -11.68
CA VAL A 106 -10.94 17.76 -12.92
C VAL A 106 -10.48 19.20 -13.16
N ARG A 107 -10.59 20.07 -12.16
CA ARG A 107 -10.19 21.48 -12.28
C ARG A 107 -8.71 21.64 -12.60
N ARG A 108 -7.84 20.83 -11.98
CA ARG A 108 -6.40 20.86 -12.22
C ARG A 108 -6.04 20.38 -13.63
N LEU A 109 -6.69 19.32 -14.10
CA LEU A 109 -6.49 18.80 -15.45
C LEU A 109 -6.99 19.80 -16.51
N ASN A 110 -8.14 20.43 -16.28
CA ASN A 110 -8.66 21.51 -17.13
C ASN A 110 -7.69 22.69 -17.20
N HIS A 111 -7.13 23.11 -16.05
CA HIS A 111 -6.12 24.16 -15.99
C HIS A 111 -4.85 23.80 -16.78
N ALA A 112 -4.45 22.52 -16.78
CA ALA A 112 -3.30 22.04 -17.54
C ALA A 112 -3.61 21.71 -19.01
N GLY A 113 -4.84 21.94 -19.49
CA GLY A 113 -5.27 21.59 -20.85
C GLY A 113 -5.26 20.09 -21.12
N ARG A 114 -5.52 19.27 -20.09
CA ARG A 114 -5.60 17.80 -20.17
C ARG A 114 -7.06 17.36 -20.09
N SER A 115 -7.35 16.18 -20.63
CA SER A 115 -8.69 15.60 -20.53
C SER A 115 -9.07 15.37 -19.05
N PRO A 116 -10.21 15.91 -18.57
CA PRO A 116 -10.67 15.71 -17.21
C PRO A 116 -11.08 14.26 -16.90
N LEU A 117 -11.27 13.42 -17.92
CA LEU A 117 -11.60 11.99 -17.74
C LEU A 117 -10.58 11.25 -16.88
N TRP A 118 -9.31 11.67 -16.90
CA TRP A 118 -8.27 11.07 -16.05
C TRP A 118 -8.54 11.22 -14.55
N ALA A 119 -9.36 12.19 -14.13
CA ALA A 119 -9.76 12.34 -12.73
C ALA A 119 -10.54 11.12 -12.20
N ILE A 120 -11.16 10.31 -13.07
CA ILE A 120 -11.92 9.11 -12.67
C ILE A 120 -11.05 8.09 -11.92
N ILE A 121 -9.73 8.12 -12.14
CA ILE A 121 -8.77 7.25 -11.43
C ILE A 121 -8.88 7.41 -9.92
N VAL A 122 -9.17 8.63 -9.44
CA VAL A 122 -9.32 8.93 -8.02
C VAL A 122 -10.53 8.22 -7.40
N LEU A 123 -11.53 7.86 -8.20
CA LEU A 123 -12.75 7.18 -7.74
C LEU A 123 -12.57 5.66 -7.60
N ILE A 124 -11.53 5.08 -8.20
CA ILE A 124 -11.30 3.62 -8.22
C ILE A 124 -11.39 2.97 -6.83
N PRO A 125 -10.78 3.51 -5.75
CA PRO A 125 -10.83 2.87 -4.43
C PRO A 125 -12.24 2.75 -3.90
N VAL A 126 -13.03 3.82 -4.04
CA VAL A 126 -14.44 3.86 -3.60
C VAL A 126 -15.29 2.94 -4.45
N LEU A 127 -15.09 2.88 -5.77
CA LEU A 127 -15.83 1.98 -6.65
C LEU A 127 -15.54 0.50 -6.34
N VAL A 128 -14.27 0.14 -6.13
CA VAL A 128 -13.89 -1.22 -5.72
C VAL A 128 -14.48 -1.57 -4.36
N ALA A 129 -14.40 -0.65 -3.40
CA ALA A 129 -14.95 -0.85 -2.07
C ALA A 129 -16.48 -0.99 -2.07
N LEU A 130 -17.18 -0.21 -2.91
CA LEU A 130 -18.63 -0.34 -3.09
C LEU A 130 -19.00 -1.68 -3.73
N GLY A 131 -18.20 -2.14 -4.70
CA GLY A 131 -18.36 -3.46 -5.31
C GLY A 131 -18.19 -4.59 -4.29
N GLN A 132 -17.14 -4.53 -3.46
CA GLN A 132 -16.89 -5.49 -2.39
C GLN A 132 -18.00 -5.46 -1.33
N PHE A 133 -18.39 -4.26 -0.87
CA PHE A 133 -19.51 -4.09 0.06
C PHE A 133 -20.79 -4.74 -0.46
N THR A 134 -21.17 -4.44 -1.70
CA THR A 134 -22.38 -4.96 -2.33
C THR A 134 -22.31 -6.48 -2.49
N GLY A 135 -21.17 -7.01 -2.93
CA GLY A 135 -20.95 -8.45 -3.04
C GLY A 135 -21.06 -9.17 -1.70
N THR A 136 -20.44 -8.64 -0.64
CA THR A 136 -20.53 -9.19 0.71
C THR A 136 -21.95 -9.09 1.26
N LEU A 137 -22.65 -7.99 1.02
CA LEU A 137 -24.03 -7.79 1.45
C LEU A 137 -24.95 -8.84 0.80
N ILE A 138 -24.84 -9.05 -0.52
CA ILE A 138 -25.61 -10.07 -1.23
C ILE A 138 -25.29 -11.46 -0.67
N GLN A 139 -24.01 -11.81 -0.54
CA GLN A 139 -23.61 -13.11 -0.02
C GLN A 139 -24.13 -13.35 1.41
N LYS A 140 -23.93 -12.39 2.32
CA LYS A 140 -24.35 -12.52 3.72
C LYS A 140 -25.86 -12.46 3.89
N SER A 141 -26.57 -11.76 3.02
CA SER A 141 -28.04 -11.79 3.02
C SER A 141 -28.58 -13.17 2.68
N ALA A 142 -28.03 -13.84 1.66
CA ALA A 142 -28.41 -15.20 1.30
C ALA A 142 -28.08 -16.20 2.43
N GLU A 143 -26.88 -16.11 3.01
CA GLU A 143 -26.50 -16.93 4.17
C GLU A 143 -27.44 -16.70 5.38
N TYR A 144 -27.86 -15.46 5.61
CA TYR A 144 -28.79 -15.14 6.71
C TYR A 144 -30.19 -15.71 6.46
N ASP A 145 -30.68 -15.63 5.24
CA ASP A 145 -32.00 -16.16 4.87
C ASP A 145 -32.04 -17.70 5.01
N GLU A 146 -30.96 -18.39 4.62
CA GLU A 146 -30.80 -19.85 4.87
C GLU A 146 -30.80 -20.19 6.37
N LEU A 147 -30.07 -19.41 7.18
CA LEU A 147 -30.05 -19.60 8.63
C LEU A 147 -31.42 -19.33 9.26
N TYR A 148 -32.12 -18.33 8.75
CA TYR A 148 -33.46 -17.99 9.21
C TYR A 148 -34.47 -19.09 8.88
N SER A 149 -34.46 -19.62 7.65
CA SER A 149 -35.34 -20.73 7.26
C SER A 149 -35.02 -22.00 8.02
N ALA A 150 -33.75 -22.37 8.15
CA ALA A 150 -33.33 -23.54 8.91
C ALA A 150 -33.74 -23.46 10.39
N ARG A 151 -33.70 -22.25 10.97
CA ARG A 151 -34.20 -22.02 12.33
C ARG A 151 -35.72 -22.12 12.41
N ALA A 152 -36.45 -21.61 11.42
CA ALA A 152 -37.90 -21.73 11.38
C ALA A 152 -38.33 -23.21 11.36
N GLU A 153 -37.74 -24.02 10.49
CA GLU A 153 -37.98 -25.48 10.43
C GLU A 153 -37.66 -26.18 11.75
N PHE A 154 -36.52 -25.83 12.37
CA PHE A 154 -36.14 -26.38 13.66
C PHE A 154 -37.15 -26.03 14.77
N LEU A 155 -37.68 -24.80 14.77
CA LEU A 155 -38.65 -24.35 15.76
C LEU A 155 -40.02 -25.00 15.57
N GLU A 156 -40.37 -25.44 14.36
CA GLU A 156 -41.59 -26.19 14.07
C GLU A 156 -41.53 -27.61 14.62
N ASP A 157 -40.45 -28.37 14.34
CA ASP A 157 -40.22 -29.71 14.91
C ASP A 157 -38.72 -29.99 15.16
N PRO A 158 -38.25 -29.76 16.41
CA PRO A 158 -36.85 -29.99 16.77
C PRO A 158 -36.40 -31.45 16.64
N ALA A 159 -37.30 -32.42 16.83
CA ALA A 159 -36.96 -33.83 16.83
C ALA A 159 -36.79 -34.33 15.39
N ALA A 160 -37.75 -34.00 14.52
CA ALA A 160 -37.66 -34.30 13.09
C ALA A 160 -36.46 -33.63 12.45
N TRP A 161 -36.17 -32.37 12.78
CA TRP A 161 -35.01 -31.65 12.25
C TRP A 161 -33.69 -32.35 12.61
N ARG A 162 -33.51 -32.76 13.88
CA ARG A 162 -32.30 -33.51 14.30
C ARG A 162 -32.19 -34.87 13.61
N ALA A 163 -33.30 -35.57 13.45
CA ALA A 163 -33.33 -36.85 12.74
C ALA A 163 -32.91 -36.69 11.27
N ASN A 164 -33.45 -35.68 10.58
CA ASN A 164 -33.10 -35.36 9.19
C ASN A 164 -31.61 -35.00 9.04
N ARG A 165 -31.05 -34.21 9.96
CA ARG A 165 -29.62 -33.87 9.95
C ARG A 165 -28.71 -35.06 10.18
N LEU A 166 -29.12 -36.02 11.02
CA LEU A 166 -28.37 -37.27 11.20
C LEU A 166 -28.37 -38.12 9.93
N VAL A 167 -29.49 -38.16 9.20
CA VAL A 167 -29.59 -38.84 7.91
C VAL A 167 -28.67 -38.14 6.88
N GLU A 168 -28.77 -36.82 6.75
CA GLU A 168 -27.93 -36.02 5.83
C GLU A 168 -26.43 -36.19 6.13
N GLN A 169 -26.04 -36.24 7.41
CA GLN A 169 -24.65 -36.50 7.80
C GLN A 169 -24.18 -37.90 7.42
N ARG A 170 -25.02 -38.92 7.56
CA ARG A 170 -24.69 -40.29 7.14
C ARG A 170 -24.50 -40.36 5.63
N GLU A 171 -25.43 -39.79 4.87
CA GLU A 171 -25.34 -39.73 3.40
C GLU A 171 -24.08 -38.97 2.93
N ALA A 172 -23.75 -37.85 3.58
CA ALA A 172 -22.54 -37.09 3.27
C ALA A 172 -21.25 -37.87 3.61
N GLN A 173 -21.24 -38.63 4.71
CA GLN A 173 -20.12 -39.49 5.09
C GLN A 173 -19.95 -40.65 4.11
N GLU A 174 -21.04 -41.29 3.71
CA GLU A 174 -21.05 -42.35 2.71
C GLU A 174 -20.52 -41.84 1.36
N LYS A 175 -21.04 -40.71 0.87
CA LYS A 175 -20.56 -40.09 -0.37
C LYS A 175 -19.08 -39.71 -0.31
N ALA A 176 -18.61 -39.13 0.80
CA ALA A 176 -17.20 -38.83 0.98
C ALA A 176 -16.32 -40.09 1.04
N ALA A 177 -16.83 -41.19 1.57
CA ALA A 177 -16.15 -42.49 1.56
C ALA A 177 -16.05 -43.06 0.15
N GLU A 178 -17.12 -42.96 -0.65
CA GLU A 178 -17.13 -43.36 -2.06
C GLU A 178 -16.15 -42.53 -2.90
N GLU A 179 -16.13 -41.20 -2.74
CA GLU A 179 -15.18 -40.33 -3.43
C GLU A 179 -13.72 -40.65 -3.08
N ARG A 180 -13.45 -40.96 -1.80
CA ARG A 180 -12.12 -41.42 -1.35
C ARG A 180 -11.75 -42.79 -1.94
N ALA A 181 -12.72 -43.70 -2.08
CA ALA A 181 -12.49 -44.99 -2.71
C ALA A 181 -12.13 -44.82 -4.19
N LYS A 182 -12.90 -44.01 -4.93
CA LYS A 182 -12.63 -43.68 -6.34
C LYS A 182 -11.27 -43.01 -6.52
N ALA A 183 -10.95 -42.01 -5.70
CA ALA A 183 -9.65 -41.34 -5.74
C ALA A 183 -8.48 -42.29 -5.44
N ARG A 184 -8.70 -43.35 -4.65
CA ARG A 184 -7.70 -44.38 -4.38
C ARG A 184 -7.51 -45.34 -5.55
N GLU A 185 -8.57 -45.65 -6.29
CA GLU A 185 -8.51 -46.47 -7.51
C GLU A 185 -7.85 -45.71 -8.68
N GLU A 186 -8.08 -44.40 -8.78
CA GLU A 186 -7.52 -43.54 -9.84
C GLU A 186 -6.10 -43.03 -9.55
N ALA A 187 -5.60 -43.19 -8.32
CA ALA A 187 -4.25 -42.76 -7.97
C ALA A 187 -3.21 -43.62 -8.71
N PRO A 188 -2.37 -43.06 -9.60
CA PRO A 188 -1.32 -43.83 -10.26
C PRO A 188 -0.39 -44.45 -9.22
N GLU A 189 0.03 -45.70 -9.44
CA GLU A 189 1.00 -46.38 -8.57
C GLU A 189 2.25 -45.51 -8.44
N VAL A 190 2.36 -44.79 -7.32
CA VAL A 190 3.53 -43.99 -7.02
C VAL A 190 4.71 -44.96 -6.86
N PRO A 191 5.78 -44.83 -7.68
CA PRO A 191 6.93 -45.71 -7.60
C PRO A 191 7.45 -45.79 -6.17
N GLU A 192 7.78 -47.00 -5.74
CA GLU A 192 8.13 -47.35 -4.36
C GLU A 192 9.25 -46.48 -3.76
N MET A 193 10.07 -45.87 -4.61
CA MET A 193 11.16 -44.95 -4.25
C MET A 193 10.69 -43.66 -3.54
N CYS A 194 9.43 -43.23 -3.67
CA CYS A 194 8.91 -42.05 -2.96
C CYS A 194 8.27 -42.36 -1.59
N LYS A 195 8.05 -43.63 -1.24
CA LYS A 195 7.42 -44.02 0.04
C LYS A 195 8.33 -43.84 1.26
N ALA A 196 9.65 -43.89 1.07
CA ALA A 196 10.61 -43.78 2.17
C ALA A 196 10.84 -42.34 2.69
N ALA A 197 10.56 -41.31 1.89
CA ALA A 197 10.82 -39.92 2.28
C ALA A 197 9.67 -39.26 3.06
N ASN A 198 8.46 -39.83 3.06
CA ASN A 198 7.27 -39.19 3.62
C ASN A 198 6.74 -39.83 4.93
N ALA A 199 7.38 -40.90 5.41
CA ALA A 199 6.98 -41.56 6.65
C ALA A 199 7.32 -40.75 7.94
N ASN A 200 8.10 -39.67 7.83
CA ASN A 200 8.56 -38.89 8.98
C ASN A 200 7.87 -37.51 9.15
N SER A 201 6.79 -37.23 8.42
CA SER A 201 6.01 -35.98 8.52
C SER A 201 4.66 -36.15 9.24
N GLY A 202 4.43 -37.33 9.85
CA GLY A 202 3.20 -37.71 10.55
C GLY A 202 2.97 -36.99 11.88
N GLY A 203 2.67 -35.70 11.81
CA GLY A 203 2.28 -34.88 12.97
C GLY A 203 1.73 -33.51 12.58
N GLY A 204 1.37 -33.33 11.29
CA GLY A 204 0.79 -32.08 10.77
C GLY A 204 -0.62 -31.89 11.31
N ASN A 205 -0.70 -31.30 12.51
CA ASN A 205 -1.89 -30.76 13.13
C ASN A 205 -2.74 -30.06 12.05
N GLY A 206 -3.94 -30.60 11.81
CA GLY A 206 -4.86 -30.23 10.74
C GLY A 206 -5.52 -28.87 10.97
N ASN A 207 -4.72 -27.86 11.31
CA ASN A 207 -5.14 -26.47 11.39
C ASN A 207 -5.22 -25.91 9.96
N ARG A 208 -6.12 -26.48 9.14
CA ARG A 208 -6.65 -25.79 7.97
C ARG A 208 -7.39 -24.58 8.51
N GLY A 209 -6.71 -23.44 8.48
CA GLY A 209 -7.30 -22.12 8.63
C GLY A 209 -8.34 -21.90 7.54
N GLY A 210 -9.49 -22.52 7.68
CA GLY A 210 -10.72 -22.11 7.04
C GLY A 210 -11.08 -20.79 7.69
N GLY A 211 -10.77 -19.68 7.03
CA GLY A 211 -11.21 -18.37 7.46
C GLY A 211 -12.71 -18.40 7.70
N GLY A 212 -13.11 -18.22 8.96
CA GLY A 212 -14.36 -17.60 9.36
C GLY A 212 -15.65 -18.07 8.69
N ARG A 213 -15.78 -19.34 8.27
CA ARG A 213 -17.10 -19.98 8.40
C ARG A 213 -17.26 -20.15 9.90
N GLY A 214 -18.05 -19.27 10.51
CA GLY A 214 -18.34 -19.32 11.94
C GLY A 214 -18.60 -20.75 12.37
N ASP A 215 -18.22 -21.05 13.61
CA ASP A 215 -18.28 -22.33 14.35
C ASP A 215 -19.64 -23.08 14.31
N PHE A 216 -20.58 -22.62 13.49
CA PHE A 216 -21.83 -23.29 13.10
C PHE A 216 -21.64 -24.53 12.21
N GLY A 217 -20.43 -24.76 11.67
CA GLY A 217 -20.18 -25.89 10.77
C GLY A 217 -20.38 -27.27 11.42
N ASN A 218 -20.24 -27.38 12.74
CA ASN A 218 -20.44 -28.63 13.48
C ASN A 218 -21.57 -28.59 14.52
N ARG A 219 -22.04 -27.39 14.87
CA ARG A 219 -23.21 -27.19 15.72
C ARG A 219 -24.20 -26.41 14.88
N GLY A 220 -25.22 -27.09 14.34
CA GLY A 220 -26.30 -26.42 13.63
C GLY A 220 -26.97 -25.32 14.48
N PRO A 221 -27.94 -24.58 13.93
CA PRO A 221 -28.62 -23.49 14.65
C PRO A 221 -28.96 -23.93 16.07
N ASN A 222 -28.28 -23.37 17.07
CA ASN A 222 -28.53 -23.76 18.44
C ASN A 222 -29.86 -23.14 18.85
N ALA A 223 -30.85 -23.99 19.19
CA ALA A 223 -32.19 -23.61 19.61
C ALA A 223 -32.21 -22.47 20.63
N GLU A 224 -31.24 -22.52 21.54
CA GLU A 224 -31.13 -21.67 22.71
C GLU A 224 -30.46 -20.33 22.41
N GLN A 225 -29.84 -20.18 21.24
CA GLN A 225 -29.13 -18.96 20.87
C GLN A 225 -29.92 -18.20 19.80
N PRO A 226 -30.40 -16.97 20.08
CA PRO A 226 -31.04 -16.17 19.06
C PRO A 226 -30.08 -15.89 17.90
N LEU A 227 -30.60 -15.87 16.67
CA LEU A 227 -29.84 -15.40 15.52
C LEU A 227 -29.32 -13.99 15.80
N ASP A 228 -28.09 -13.73 15.38
CA ASP A 228 -27.55 -12.38 15.39
C ASP A 228 -28.47 -11.43 14.60
N THR A 229 -28.45 -10.15 14.96
CA THR A 229 -29.19 -9.14 14.21
C THR A 229 -28.67 -9.05 12.78
N LYS A 230 -29.54 -8.70 11.82
CA LYS A 230 -29.13 -8.47 10.41
C LYS A 230 -27.98 -7.46 10.30
N GLU A 231 -27.95 -6.44 11.16
CA GLU A 231 -26.84 -5.50 11.23
C GLU A 231 -25.52 -6.23 11.54
N LYS A 232 -25.49 -7.03 12.61
CA LYS A 232 -24.28 -7.72 13.06
C LYS A 232 -23.82 -8.79 12.07
N PHE A 233 -24.74 -9.53 11.46
CA PHE A 233 -24.42 -10.64 10.55
C PHE A 233 -24.14 -10.19 9.11
N ILE A 234 -24.87 -9.19 8.60
CA ILE A 234 -24.80 -8.76 7.19
C ILE A 234 -24.01 -7.46 7.06
N LEU A 235 -24.42 -6.40 7.78
CA LEU A 235 -23.87 -5.06 7.57
C LEU A 235 -22.44 -4.91 8.10
N ARG A 236 -22.13 -5.43 9.30
CA ARG A 236 -20.78 -5.28 9.88
C ARG A 236 -19.69 -5.96 9.03
N PRO A 237 -19.85 -7.21 8.57
CA PRO A 237 -18.86 -7.83 7.70
C PRO A 237 -18.71 -7.11 6.36
N ALA A 238 -19.82 -6.63 5.78
CA ALA A 238 -19.78 -5.85 4.56
C ALA A 238 -19.02 -4.51 4.75
N ALA A 239 -19.29 -3.80 5.85
CA ALA A 239 -18.64 -2.53 6.17
C ALA A 239 -17.13 -2.71 6.45
N ALA A 240 -16.74 -3.76 7.17
CA ALA A 240 -15.33 -4.06 7.44
C ALA A 240 -14.54 -4.28 6.13
N GLY A 241 -15.18 -4.86 5.11
CA GLY A 241 -14.59 -5.05 3.78
C GLY A 241 -14.34 -3.75 2.98
N VAL A 242 -14.93 -2.62 3.37
CA VAL A 242 -14.83 -1.34 2.62
C VAL A 242 -13.49 -0.64 2.85
N VAL A 243 -12.99 -0.63 4.10
CA VAL A 243 -11.85 0.21 4.47
C VAL A 243 -10.55 -0.27 3.83
N GLN A 244 -10.35 -1.59 3.78
CA GLN A 244 -9.11 -2.19 3.29
C GLN A 244 -8.78 -1.90 1.81
N PRO A 245 -9.67 -2.11 0.83
CA PRO A 245 -9.40 -1.76 -0.57
C PRO A 245 -9.16 -0.26 -0.73
N ILE A 246 -9.89 0.58 0.02
CA ILE A 246 -9.72 2.02 -0.01
C ILE A 246 -8.30 2.37 0.41
N MET A 247 -7.81 1.87 1.54
CA MET A 247 -6.46 2.14 2.01
C MET A 247 -5.39 1.65 1.02
N MET A 248 -5.53 0.41 0.53
CA MET A 248 -4.56 -0.18 -0.39
C MET A 248 -4.45 0.57 -1.72
N LEU A 249 -5.57 1.04 -2.26
CA LEU A 249 -5.62 1.74 -3.55
C LEU A 249 -5.39 3.26 -3.43
N SER A 250 -5.66 3.86 -2.27
CA SER A 250 -5.45 5.28 -2.03
C SER A 250 -3.98 5.67 -2.09
N LEU A 251 -3.05 4.81 -1.65
CA LEU A 251 -1.62 5.09 -1.69
C LEU A 251 -1.11 5.23 -3.14
N PRO A 252 -1.34 4.28 -4.07
CA PRO A 252 -1.03 4.47 -5.49
C PRO A 252 -1.60 5.75 -6.10
N ILE A 253 -2.86 6.07 -5.79
CA ILE A 253 -3.56 7.23 -6.36
C ILE A 253 -3.02 8.52 -5.79
N MET A 254 -2.77 8.59 -4.49
CA MET A 254 -2.08 9.71 -3.85
C MET A 254 -0.83 10.04 -4.66
N ILE A 255 -0.08 9.01 -5.03
CA ILE A 255 1.18 9.31 -5.64
C ILE A 255 1.07 9.60 -7.14
N TRP A 256 0.20 8.91 -7.86
CA TRP A 256 -0.20 9.35 -9.20
C TRP A 256 -0.62 10.82 -9.21
N THR A 257 -1.38 11.25 -8.20
CA THR A 257 -1.80 12.65 -8.01
C THR A 257 -0.60 13.59 -7.92
N LEU A 258 0.35 13.30 -7.02
CA LEU A 258 1.52 14.15 -6.79
C LEU A 258 2.51 14.18 -7.95
N LEU A 259 2.62 13.09 -8.71
CA LEU A 259 3.61 12.96 -9.78
C LEU A 259 3.11 13.40 -11.13
N TRP A 260 1.81 13.21 -11.40
CA TRP A 260 1.24 13.44 -12.72
C TRP A 260 0.31 14.66 -12.71
N VAL A 261 -0.68 14.70 -11.83
CA VAL A 261 -1.73 15.74 -11.82
C VAL A 261 -1.19 17.07 -11.30
N ALA A 262 -0.53 17.06 -10.14
CA ALA A 262 0.08 18.25 -9.57
C ALA A 262 1.11 18.86 -10.52
N ARG A 263 1.83 18.02 -11.27
CA ARG A 263 2.95 18.44 -12.13
C ARG A 263 2.58 18.63 -13.59
N ALA A 264 1.31 18.48 -13.94
CA ALA A 264 0.87 18.73 -15.30
C ALA A 264 1.32 20.16 -15.69
N PRO A 265 2.19 20.31 -16.71
CA PRO A 265 2.73 21.61 -17.05
C PRO A 265 1.59 22.55 -17.45
N LEU A 266 1.74 23.83 -17.13
CA LEU A 266 0.98 24.88 -17.82
C LEU A 266 1.23 24.72 -19.33
N GLN A 267 0.17 24.88 -20.13
CA GLN A 267 0.26 24.77 -21.59
C GLN A 267 1.48 25.55 -22.11
N GLY A 268 2.41 24.86 -22.78
CA GLY A 268 3.60 25.47 -23.41
C GLY A 268 4.98 25.10 -22.81
N ALA A 269 5.08 24.64 -21.56
CA ALA A 269 6.38 24.27 -20.97
C ALA A 269 6.80 22.84 -21.37
N GLN A 270 7.63 22.71 -22.39
CA GLN A 270 8.23 21.43 -22.79
C GLN A 270 9.42 21.08 -21.87
N TYR A 271 9.19 20.22 -20.88
CA TYR A 271 10.31 19.49 -20.27
C TYR A 271 10.82 18.42 -21.24
N PRO A 272 12.14 18.19 -21.37
CA PRO A 272 12.67 17.08 -22.14
C PRO A 272 12.14 15.77 -21.52
N LYS A 273 11.21 15.13 -22.24
CA LYS A 273 10.55 13.89 -21.79
C LYS A 273 11.55 12.74 -21.81
N ARG A 274 12.27 12.51 -20.71
CA ARG A 274 12.87 11.19 -20.46
C ARG A 274 11.73 10.25 -20.06
N GLY A 275 11.49 9.20 -20.86
CA GLY A 275 10.48 8.20 -20.56
C GLY A 275 10.76 7.49 -19.23
N ILE A 276 9.71 7.23 -18.43
CA ILE A 276 9.79 6.54 -17.13
C ILE A 276 10.53 5.20 -17.24
N ALA A 277 10.32 4.45 -18.32
CA ALA A 277 11.04 3.19 -18.57
C ALA A 277 12.56 3.38 -18.49
N LYS A 278 13.11 4.40 -19.16
CA LYS A 278 14.56 4.70 -19.12
C LYS A 278 15.02 5.18 -17.73
N ILE A 279 14.13 5.81 -16.96
CA ILE A 279 14.42 6.19 -15.57
C ILE A 279 14.55 4.95 -14.69
N LEU A 280 13.68 3.95 -14.87
CA LEU A 280 13.62 2.74 -14.04
C LEU A 280 14.62 1.66 -14.45
N THR A 281 14.99 1.54 -15.72
CA THR A 281 15.77 0.38 -16.20
C THR A 281 17.28 0.58 -16.23
N THR A 282 17.77 1.82 -16.25
CA THR A 282 19.21 2.10 -16.32
C THR A 282 19.75 2.63 -14.99
N PRO A 283 20.90 2.18 -14.48
CA PRO A 283 21.50 2.75 -13.26
C PRO A 283 22.33 4.02 -13.53
N THR A 284 22.58 4.33 -14.80
CA THR A 284 23.45 5.44 -15.22
C THR A 284 22.71 6.77 -15.39
N GLY A 285 23.44 7.86 -15.13
CA GLY A 285 22.96 9.23 -15.26
C GLY A 285 22.43 9.81 -13.96
N ARG A 286 21.78 10.96 -14.09
CA ARG A 286 21.26 11.77 -12.96
C ARG A 286 19.77 11.97 -13.12
N ILE A 287 19.08 11.99 -11.98
CA ILE A 287 17.65 12.26 -11.89
C ILE A 287 17.40 13.32 -10.84
N SER A 288 16.46 14.21 -11.12
CA SER A 288 15.99 15.16 -10.11
C SER A 288 15.35 14.44 -8.94
N ARG A 289 15.33 15.10 -7.76
CA ARG A 289 14.53 14.69 -6.58
C ARG A 289 13.11 14.26 -6.97
N LEU A 290 12.55 15.02 -7.90
CA LEU A 290 11.21 14.89 -8.43
C LEU A 290 10.98 13.56 -9.18
N GLN A 291 11.96 13.18 -10.00
CA GLN A 291 11.99 11.92 -10.74
C GLN A 291 12.33 10.72 -9.85
N TYR A 292 13.16 10.93 -8.82
CA TYR A 292 13.46 9.90 -7.82
C TYR A 292 12.21 9.50 -7.03
N ILE A 293 11.48 10.49 -6.48
CA ILE A 293 10.20 10.25 -5.81
C ILE A 293 9.23 9.55 -6.78
N ALA A 294 9.21 9.98 -8.06
CA ALA A 294 8.36 9.35 -9.06
C ALA A 294 8.66 7.85 -9.27
N GLY A 295 9.94 7.52 -9.35
CA GLY A 295 10.42 6.15 -9.50
C GLY A 295 10.09 5.29 -8.28
N LEU A 296 10.40 5.77 -7.07
CA LEU A 296 10.15 5.06 -5.80
C LEU A 296 8.70 4.63 -5.69
N VAL A 297 7.85 5.54 -6.09
CA VAL A 297 6.42 5.37 -6.01
C VAL A 297 5.93 4.37 -7.02
N THR A 298 6.43 4.46 -8.25
CA THR A 298 6.08 3.51 -9.30
C THR A 298 6.42 2.10 -8.83
N ILE A 299 7.56 1.94 -8.15
CA ILE A 299 7.97 0.68 -7.53
C ILE A 299 7.00 0.27 -6.41
N LEU A 300 6.60 1.18 -5.52
CA LEU A 300 5.63 0.86 -4.45
C LEU A 300 4.28 0.40 -5.01
N ILE A 301 3.78 1.06 -6.08
CA ILE A 301 2.52 0.70 -6.74
C ILE A 301 2.63 -0.70 -7.34
N LEU A 302 3.67 -0.94 -8.15
CA LEU A 302 3.89 -2.23 -8.78
C LEU A 302 4.09 -3.35 -7.74
N GLY A 303 4.82 -3.06 -6.65
CA GLY A 303 4.99 -3.98 -5.52
C GLY A 303 3.66 -4.30 -4.85
N GLY A 304 2.83 -3.30 -4.56
CA GLY A 304 1.49 -3.49 -3.99
C GLY A 304 0.59 -4.33 -4.88
N VAL A 305 0.61 -4.11 -6.21
CA VAL A 305 -0.13 -4.95 -7.17
C VAL A 305 0.37 -6.39 -7.16
N ILE A 306 1.69 -6.62 -7.13
CA ILE A 306 2.27 -7.97 -7.04
C ILE A 306 1.86 -8.66 -5.74
N PHE A 307 1.90 -7.97 -4.59
CA PHE A 307 1.43 -8.53 -3.32
C PHE A 307 -0.07 -8.85 -3.34
N MET A 308 -0.89 -8.01 -3.95
CA MET A 308 -2.32 -8.28 -4.12
C MET A 308 -2.56 -9.53 -4.97
N ILE A 309 -1.90 -9.63 -6.13
CA ILE A 309 -1.96 -10.81 -7.00
C ILE A 309 -1.46 -12.04 -6.24
N GLN A 310 -0.37 -11.91 -5.47
CA GLN A 310 0.16 -13.00 -4.66
C GLN A 310 -0.86 -13.48 -3.62
N GLY A 311 -1.56 -12.58 -2.93
CA GLY A 311 -2.62 -12.96 -1.98
C GLY A 311 -3.78 -13.71 -2.65
N ILE A 312 -4.21 -13.25 -3.82
CA ILE A 312 -5.24 -13.94 -4.62
C ILE A 312 -4.75 -15.34 -5.03
N VAL A 313 -3.56 -15.43 -5.65
CA VAL A 313 -2.99 -16.71 -6.10
C VAL A 313 -2.73 -17.65 -4.94
N ALA A 314 -2.28 -17.16 -3.77
CA ALA A 314 -2.05 -17.98 -2.59
C ALA A 314 -3.32 -18.66 -2.08
N SER A 315 -4.49 -18.01 -2.25
CA SER A 315 -5.77 -18.60 -1.85
C SER A 315 -6.28 -19.68 -2.82
N ILE A 316 -5.88 -19.62 -4.09
CA ILE A 316 -6.36 -20.54 -5.14
C ILE A 316 -5.36 -21.68 -5.40
N ALA A 317 -4.07 -21.35 -5.43
CA ALA A 317 -2.96 -22.24 -5.79
C ALA A 317 -1.70 -21.87 -4.99
N PRO A 318 -1.58 -22.32 -3.73
CA PRO A 318 -0.46 -21.96 -2.85
C PRO A 318 0.95 -22.17 -3.44
N PRO A 319 1.24 -23.28 -4.17
CA PRO A 319 2.55 -23.46 -4.80
C PRO A 319 2.85 -22.41 -5.89
N ALA A 320 1.83 -21.96 -6.62
CA ALA A 320 1.99 -20.95 -7.67
C ALA A 320 2.22 -19.55 -7.09
N ALA A 321 1.81 -19.29 -5.84
CA ALA A 321 2.03 -17.99 -5.20
C ALA A 321 3.52 -17.67 -5.01
N ALA A 322 4.38 -18.69 -4.86
CA ALA A 322 5.82 -18.51 -4.80
C ALA A 322 6.40 -17.98 -6.13
N LEU A 323 5.81 -18.37 -7.28
CA LEU A 323 6.24 -17.89 -8.59
C LEU A 323 5.89 -16.40 -8.81
N VAL A 324 4.77 -15.94 -8.24
CA VAL A 324 4.39 -14.51 -8.29
C VAL A 324 5.44 -13.63 -7.62
N LEU A 325 6.13 -14.12 -6.59
CA LEU A 325 7.21 -13.38 -5.92
C LEU A 325 8.44 -13.14 -6.81
N LEU A 326 8.63 -13.93 -7.89
CA LEU A 326 9.70 -13.65 -8.86
C LEU A 326 9.50 -12.30 -9.57
N ALA A 327 8.26 -11.78 -9.62
CA ALA A 327 7.98 -10.44 -10.13
C ALA A 327 8.57 -9.31 -9.25
N LEU A 328 9.04 -9.61 -8.03
CA LEU A 328 9.77 -8.66 -7.19
C LEU A 328 11.21 -8.43 -7.69
N VAL A 329 11.81 -9.36 -8.45
CA VAL A 329 13.20 -9.23 -8.94
C VAL A 329 13.37 -8.00 -9.86
N PRO A 330 12.50 -7.77 -10.88
CA PRO A 330 12.53 -6.53 -11.65
C PRO A 330 12.31 -5.26 -10.80
N LEU A 331 11.50 -5.33 -9.74
CA LEU A 331 11.27 -4.19 -8.86
C LEU A 331 12.49 -3.81 -8.03
N LEU A 332 13.23 -4.81 -7.55
CA LEU A 332 14.52 -4.59 -6.89
C LEU A 332 15.49 -3.89 -7.84
N TRP A 333 15.53 -4.31 -9.12
CA TRP A 333 16.34 -3.65 -10.15
C TRP A 333 15.91 -2.19 -10.40
N PHE A 334 14.61 -1.91 -10.43
CA PHE A 334 14.11 -0.55 -10.58
C PHE A 334 14.49 0.32 -9.38
N GLY A 335 14.37 -0.20 -8.16
CA GLY A 335 14.82 0.46 -6.93
C GLY A 335 16.30 0.77 -6.97
N PHE A 336 17.10 -0.19 -7.42
CA PHE A 336 18.53 -0.02 -7.64
C PHE A 336 18.84 1.13 -8.59
N SER A 337 18.24 1.09 -9.77
CA SER A 337 18.48 2.05 -10.84
C SER A 337 18.19 3.50 -10.43
N ILE A 338 17.04 3.76 -9.80
CA ILE A 338 16.66 5.13 -9.40
C ILE A 338 17.50 5.64 -8.23
N THR A 339 17.88 4.77 -7.30
CA THR A 339 18.65 5.15 -6.11
C THR A 339 20.09 5.42 -6.48
N ALA A 340 20.69 4.61 -7.37
CA ALA A 340 22.01 4.85 -7.94
C ALA A 340 22.08 6.22 -8.64
N LYS A 341 21.11 6.50 -9.52
CA LYS A 341 21.00 7.81 -10.20
C LYS A 341 20.84 8.98 -9.23
N ARG A 342 20.14 8.78 -8.12
CA ARG A 342 19.96 9.81 -7.09
C ARG A 342 21.23 10.02 -6.27
N LEU A 343 21.97 8.96 -5.95
CA LEU A 343 23.28 9.07 -5.30
C LEU A 343 24.27 9.80 -6.20
N HIS A 344 24.29 9.47 -7.50
CA HIS A 344 25.09 10.20 -8.50
C HIS A 344 24.72 11.68 -8.57
N ASP A 345 23.43 12.02 -8.44
CA ASP A 345 22.97 13.41 -8.39
C ASP A 345 23.44 14.17 -7.13
N LEU A 346 23.81 13.45 -6.07
CA LEU A 346 24.37 13.99 -4.84
C LEU A 346 25.91 13.94 -4.83
N GLY A 347 26.55 13.59 -5.95
CA GLY A 347 28.01 13.40 -6.03
C GLY A 347 28.53 12.18 -5.25
N LYS A 348 27.65 11.22 -4.92
CA LYS A 348 28.00 10.01 -4.18
C LYS A 348 28.04 8.79 -5.10
N SER A 349 28.91 7.84 -4.76
CA SER A 349 28.95 6.54 -5.43
C SER A 349 27.66 5.74 -5.19
N ALA A 350 27.18 5.02 -6.22
CA ALA A 350 26.08 4.07 -6.09
C ALA A 350 26.35 2.96 -5.06
N PHE A 351 27.62 2.73 -4.68
CA PHE A 351 27.98 1.77 -3.62
C PHE A 351 27.30 2.05 -2.28
N PHE A 352 27.00 3.32 -1.97
CA PHE A 352 26.26 3.67 -0.74
C PHE A 352 24.85 3.05 -0.67
N MET A 353 24.31 2.59 -1.80
CA MET A 353 23.06 1.85 -1.81
C MET A 353 23.18 0.44 -1.22
N ALA A 354 24.38 -0.16 -1.21
CA ALA A 354 24.59 -1.45 -0.56
C ALA A 354 24.44 -1.34 0.96
N TRP A 355 24.55 -0.13 1.54
CA TRP A 355 24.58 0.06 3.00
C TRP A 355 23.31 -0.40 3.73
N PRO A 356 22.08 -0.02 3.31
CA PRO A 356 20.86 -0.60 3.88
C PRO A 356 20.77 -2.11 3.70
N TRP A 357 21.24 -2.66 2.59
CA TRP A 357 21.17 -4.11 2.36
C TRP A 357 22.17 -4.87 3.21
N ILE A 358 23.39 -4.36 3.37
CA ILE A 358 24.40 -4.91 4.28
C ILE A 358 23.90 -4.81 5.72
N PHE A 359 23.34 -3.65 6.10
CA PHE A 359 22.74 -3.47 7.42
C PHE A 359 21.54 -4.39 7.62
N SER A 360 20.67 -4.53 6.63
CA SER A 360 19.47 -5.38 6.72
C SER A 360 19.79 -6.86 6.63
N ALA A 361 20.82 -7.26 5.90
CA ALA A 361 21.33 -8.63 5.91
C ALA A 361 21.95 -8.93 7.28
N GLY A 362 22.71 -7.98 7.86
CA GLY A 362 23.19 -8.09 9.23
C GLY A 362 22.06 -8.23 10.24
N VAL A 363 21.01 -7.39 10.12
CA VAL A 363 19.80 -7.50 10.95
C VAL A 363 19.08 -8.80 10.69
N ALA A 364 18.94 -9.27 9.45
CA ALA A 364 18.26 -10.52 9.12
C ALA A 364 19.02 -11.74 9.65
N VAL A 365 20.34 -11.76 9.59
CA VAL A 365 21.18 -12.81 10.21
C VAL A 365 21.05 -12.77 11.72
N PHE A 366 21.11 -11.58 12.32
CA PHE A 366 20.87 -11.41 13.77
C PHE A 366 19.45 -11.84 14.16
N THR A 367 18.46 -11.56 13.31
CA THR A 367 17.06 -11.99 13.47
C THR A 367 16.96 -13.51 13.39
N ALA A 368 17.56 -14.14 12.38
CA ALA A 368 17.56 -15.59 12.23
C ALA A 368 18.23 -16.26 13.42
N LEU A 369 19.30 -15.67 13.97
CA LEU A 369 19.96 -16.13 15.19
C LEU A 369 19.03 -16.01 16.40
N ILE A 370 18.35 -14.87 16.59
CA ILE A 370 17.37 -14.67 17.65
C ILE A 370 16.19 -15.63 17.49
N VAL A 371 15.64 -15.78 16.29
CA VAL A 371 14.56 -16.73 15.96
C VAL A 371 15.01 -18.13 16.31
N PHE A 372 16.20 -18.55 15.90
CA PHE A 372 16.74 -19.87 16.19
C PHE A 372 16.87 -20.08 17.70
N LEU A 373 17.50 -19.16 18.43
CA LEU A 373 17.64 -19.22 19.89
C LEU A 373 16.28 -19.25 20.61
N ASN A 374 15.30 -18.49 20.12
CA ASN A 374 13.94 -18.48 20.66
C ASN A 374 13.14 -19.71 20.25
N MET A 375 13.38 -20.31 19.07
CA MET A 375 12.77 -21.58 18.69
C MET A 375 13.28 -22.70 19.59
N GLN A 376 14.57 -22.67 19.94
CA GLN A 376 15.14 -23.58 20.95
C GLN A 376 14.47 -23.36 22.32
N ALA A 377 14.31 -22.11 22.75
CA ALA A 377 13.61 -21.77 23.99
C ALA A 377 12.11 -22.14 23.96
N PHE A 378 11.45 -22.02 22.81
CA PHE A 378 10.05 -22.39 22.59
C PHE A 378 9.87 -23.91 22.62
N MET A 379 10.73 -24.66 21.92
CA MET A 379 10.74 -26.12 21.98
C MET A 379 10.97 -26.61 23.42
N PHE A 380 11.80 -25.90 24.18
CA PHE A 380 12.03 -26.11 25.61
C PHE A 380 10.81 -25.74 26.48
N ALA A 381 10.15 -24.60 26.22
CA ALA A 381 8.97 -24.16 26.98
C ALA A 381 7.71 -25.01 26.68
N GLN A 382 7.54 -25.49 25.44
CA GLN A 382 6.49 -26.43 25.05
C GLN A 382 6.68 -27.79 25.73
N THR A 383 7.94 -28.25 25.89
CA THR A 383 8.23 -29.45 26.70
C THR A 383 7.97 -29.22 28.20
N CYS A 384 7.90 -27.96 28.64
CA CYS A 384 7.60 -27.58 30.03
C CYS A 384 6.18 -26.99 30.24
N GLY A 385 5.29 -26.99 29.24
CA GLY A 385 3.88 -26.58 29.39
C GLY A 385 3.60 -25.07 29.50
N GLY A 386 4.49 -24.18 29.04
CA GLY A 386 4.30 -22.73 29.15
C GLY A 386 3.64 -22.05 27.93
N GLU A 387 2.78 -21.05 28.19
CA GLU A 387 2.27 -20.11 27.17
C GLU A 387 3.39 -19.23 26.59
N MET A 388 3.25 -18.80 25.33
CA MET A 388 4.26 -17.94 24.70
C MET A 388 4.39 -16.58 25.43
N PRO A 389 5.59 -16.14 25.80
CA PRO A 389 5.76 -14.82 26.38
C PRO A 389 5.44 -13.76 25.32
N ILE A 390 4.47 -12.87 25.61
CA ILE A 390 4.13 -11.66 24.83
C ILE A 390 5.39 -10.86 24.43
N ALA A 391 6.46 -10.94 25.23
CA ALA A 391 7.77 -10.37 24.93
C ALA A 391 8.37 -10.83 23.59
N VAL A 392 8.11 -12.06 23.15
CA VAL A 392 8.61 -12.63 21.89
C VAL A 392 7.96 -11.93 20.69
N LEU A 393 6.63 -11.80 20.70
CA LEU A 393 5.89 -11.09 19.66
C LEU A 393 6.29 -9.61 19.62
N ALA A 394 6.46 -8.98 20.78
CA ALA A 394 6.90 -7.60 20.88
C ALA A 394 8.31 -7.38 20.29
N ALA A 395 9.25 -8.29 20.53
CA ALA A 395 10.60 -8.23 19.96
C ALA A 395 10.58 -8.32 18.42
N PHE A 396 9.74 -9.19 17.85
CA PHE A 396 9.56 -9.29 16.39
C PHE A 396 9.02 -7.99 15.77
N ILE A 397 8.02 -7.39 16.41
CA ILE A 397 7.41 -6.13 15.94
C ILE A 397 8.43 -4.99 15.99
N LEU A 398 9.13 -4.81 17.12
CA LEU A 398 10.15 -3.76 17.27
C LEU A 398 11.29 -3.90 16.25
N LEU A 399 11.68 -5.13 15.92
CA LEU A 399 12.72 -5.41 14.95
C LEU A 399 12.28 -5.09 13.52
N GLY A 400 11.07 -5.50 13.14
CA GLY A 400 10.45 -5.12 11.86
C GLY A 400 10.36 -3.60 11.72
N ILE A 401 9.94 -2.89 12.78
CA ILE A 401 9.93 -1.43 12.83
C ILE A 401 11.34 -0.86 12.63
N THR A 402 12.37 -1.40 13.28
CA THR A 402 13.75 -0.90 13.15
C THR A 402 14.27 -1.00 11.71
N VAL A 403 14.06 -2.14 11.04
CA VAL A 403 14.47 -2.34 9.64
C VAL A 403 13.72 -1.38 8.71
N VAL A 404 12.41 -1.24 8.92
CA VAL A 404 11.58 -0.32 8.15
C VAL A 404 12.02 1.12 8.37
N CYS A 405 12.24 1.54 9.63
CA CYS A 405 12.72 2.88 9.98
C CYS A 405 14.11 3.18 9.39
N GLY A 406 15.03 2.22 9.38
CA GLY A 406 16.35 2.38 8.75
C GLY A 406 16.26 2.63 7.24
N HIS A 407 15.41 1.85 6.55
CA HIS A 407 15.14 2.08 5.13
C HIS A 407 14.43 3.40 4.87
N LEU A 408 13.40 3.72 5.65
CA LEU A 408 12.67 4.98 5.55
C LEU A 408 13.58 6.19 5.83
N GLY A 409 14.50 6.09 6.78
CA GLY A 409 15.48 7.12 7.09
C GLY A 409 16.44 7.40 5.93
N MET A 410 16.94 6.36 5.27
CA MET A 410 17.74 6.54 4.05
C MET A 410 16.91 7.14 2.91
N LEU A 411 15.71 6.60 2.67
CA LEU A 411 14.81 7.12 1.63
C LEU A 411 14.47 8.59 1.89
N PHE A 412 14.21 8.95 3.14
CA PHE A 412 13.97 10.32 3.58
C PHE A 412 15.18 11.21 3.27
N MET A 413 16.39 10.82 3.68
CA MET A 413 17.63 11.56 3.38
C MET A 413 17.82 11.78 1.88
N LEU A 414 17.63 10.74 1.06
CA LEU A 414 17.74 10.84 -0.41
C LEU A 414 16.64 11.71 -1.03
N CYS A 415 15.46 11.68 -0.41
CA CYS A 415 14.33 12.52 -0.79
C CYS A 415 14.52 13.97 -0.37
N THR A 416 15.21 14.30 0.73
CA THR A 416 15.30 15.67 1.24
C THR A 416 16.57 16.41 0.82
N ALA A 417 17.66 15.70 0.53
CA ALA A 417 18.92 16.30 0.12
C ALA A 417 18.77 17.15 -1.16
N GLY A 418 19.33 18.36 -1.16
CA GLY A 418 19.40 19.21 -2.36
C GLY A 418 20.26 18.55 -3.45
N PRO A 419 19.91 18.68 -4.73
CA PRO A 419 20.78 18.20 -5.81
C PRO A 419 22.10 18.98 -5.80
N ASP A 420 23.20 18.32 -6.14
CA ASP A 420 24.43 19.03 -6.48
C ASP A 420 24.19 19.75 -7.82
N MET A 421 24.15 21.09 -7.81
CA MET A 421 23.89 21.87 -9.01
C MET A 421 25.10 21.94 -9.97
N ARG A 422 26.22 21.34 -9.58
CA ARG A 422 27.43 21.26 -10.40
C ARG A 422 27.40 20.02 -11.29
N ASP A 423 28.12 20.10 -12.40
CA ASP A 423 28.50 18.90 -13.14
C ASP A 423 29.46 18.08 -12.28
N ASN A 424 29.31 16.75 -12.32
CA ASN A 424 30.17 15.84 -11.56
C ASN A 424 30.57 14.64 -12.42
N ASN A 425 31.39 13.77 -11.86
CA ASN A 425 31.96 12.60 -12.55
C ASN A 425 30.90 11.60 -13.06
N HIS A 426 29.61 11.79 -12.73
CA HIS A 426 28.51 10.90 -13.13
C HIS A 426 27.59 11.51 -14.19
N GLY A 427 27.88 12.71 -14.68
CA GLY A 427 27.22 13.32 -15.83
C GLY A 427 26.66 14.73 -15.57
N PRO A 428 26.09 15.34 -16.62
CA PRO A 428 25.64 16.73 -16.58
C PRO A 428 24.47 16.92 -15.60
N ALA A 429 24.37 18.13 -15.05
CA ALA A 429 23.30 18.53 -14.14
C ALA A 429 21.90 18.14 -14.68
N PRO A 430 20.99 17.59 -13.84
CA PRO A 430 19.69 17.10 -14.29
C PRO A 430 18.73 18.21 -14.73
N ILE A 431 19.06 19.47 -14.42
CA ILE A 431 18.30 20.66 -14.83
C ILE A 431 19.21 21.48 -15.77
N PRO A 432 19.00 21.40 -17.09
CA PRO A 432 19.74 22.21 -18.05
C PRO A 432 19.56 23.70 -17.74
N GLY A 433 20.65 24.47 -17.71
CA GLY A 433 20.62 25.93 -17.50
C GLY A 433 20.62 26.41 -16.05
N LYS A 434 20.72 25.51 -15.06
CA LYS A 434 20.99 25.84 -13.64
C LYS A 434 22.39 25.45 -13.19
N THR A 435 23.37 25.45 -14.09
CA THR A 435 24.78 25.37 -13.72
C THR A 435 25.09 26.57 -12.84
N GLY A 436 25.22 26.33 -11.55
CA GLY A 436 25.53 27.36 -10.55
C GLY A 436 26.91 27.93 -10.81
N ALA A 437 26.96 28.96 -11.64
CA ALA A 437 27.81 30.13 -11.49
C ALA A 437 27.28 31.23 -12.41
N GLN A 438 26.21 31.92 -11.99
CA GLN A 438 26.44 33.36 -11.86
C GLN A 438 27.52 33.44 -10.77
N TYR A 439 28.77 33.47 -11.21
CA TYR A 439 29.83 34.02 -10.39
C TYR A 439 29.29 35.34 -9.83
N PRO A 440 29.45 35.64 -8.53
CA PRO A 440 29.18 37.00 -8.06
C PRO A 440 29.86 37.95 -9.04
N GLU A 441 29.14 38.96 -9.53
CA GLU A 441 29.68 39.96 -10.48
C GLU A 441 31.07 40.37 -10.01
N GLY A 442 32.13 39.89 -10.68
CA GLY A 442 33.52 40.11 -10.29
C GLY A 442 34.42 38.88 -10.14
N TYR A 443 33.89 37.65 -10.04
CA TYR A 443 34.76 36.46 -10.06
C TYR A 443 35.05 36.03 -11.51
N GLN A 444 36.10 36.61 -12.10
CA GLN A 444 36.72 36.03 -13.28
C GLN A 444 37.59 34.84 -12.83
N PRO A 445 37.33 33.61 -13.30
CA PRO A 445 38.28 32.53 -13.07
C PRO A 445 39.62 32.99 -13.66
N GLU A 446 40.67 33.01 -12.82
CA GLU A 446 42.04 33.19 -13.30
C GLU A 446 42.22 32.26 -14.49
N SER A 447 42.53 32.86 -15.65
CA SER A 447 42.84 32.14 -16.87
C SER A 447 43.85 31.05 -16.53
N ALA A 448 43.47 29.80 -16.79
CA ALA A 448 44.33 28.64 -16.66
C ALA A 448 45.45 28.62 -17.73
N ASP A 449 46.06 29.78 -17.98
CA ASP A 449 47.34 29.94 -18.67
C ASP A 449 48.47 29.77 -17.64
N GLY A 450 48.47 28.61 -16.98
CA GLY A 450 49.56 28.14 -16.15
C GLY A 450 50.42 27.16 -16.93
N GLY A 451 51.20 27.67 -17.89
CA GLY A 451 52.24 26.89 -18.54
C GLY A 451 53.27 26.42 -17.52
N MET A 452 53.44 25.10 -17.40
CA MET A 452 54.70 24.47 -17.00
C MET A 452 54.51 22.95 -17.01
N PHE A 453 54.86 22.30 -18.13
CA PHE A 453 55.54 21.01 -18.16
C PHE A 453 56.15 20.82 -19.55
N ALA A 454 57.35 21.36 -19.71
CA ALA A 454 58.31 20.98 -20.73
C ALA A 454 59.69 20.93 -20.06
N SER A 455 60.03 19.75 -19.53
CA SER A 455 61.39 19.18 -19.41
C SER A 455 61.29 17.82 -18.75
#